data_AF-A0AAV2E2V1-F1
#
_entry.id   AF-A0AAV2E2V1-F1
#
_cell.length_a   1.000
_cell.length_b   1.000
_cell.length_c   1.000
_cell.angle_alpha   90.00
_cell.angle_beta   90.00
_cell.angle_gamma   90.00
#
_symmetry.space_group_name_H-M   'P 1'
#
loop_
_entity.id
_entity.type
_entity.pdbx_description
1 polymer ?
#
loop_
_entity_poly.entity_id
_entity_poly.type
_entity_poly.pdbx_seq_one_letter_code
_entity_poly.pdbx_strand_id
1 'polypeptide(L)'
;MSTVAGLPKFMVLKSKSDGKYLHYLWNDDSFGPYVNDLGCKRLLDPLSPFVKLEVVPSGSDPAHLIHLRCCHNNKFVKLDSRYGVSWISATANGPDESTARSTCTLFRPIFPPGEPNTVGLLHVQTNCHVRTFFNQGYNDDINGVACAYSNDGQGMHRFEFAAWESASYEEKMKAKDDEIQKLKYQGKGGGGGSDECLQADEIVAELRMEIAELKVQLEDACREIDELKAASG
;
A
#
# COMPACT_ATOMS: atom_id res chain seq x y z
N MET A 1 -1.33 -10.96 15.80
CA MET A 1 -1.86 -10.61 14.47
C MET A 1 -2.40 -11.86 13.80
N SER A 2 -3.56 -11.80 13.14
CA SER A 2 -4.06 -12.94 12.37
C SER A 2 -3.35 -13.02 11.01
N THR A 3 -3.01 -14.24 10.60
CA THR A 3 -2.37 -14.53 9.31
C THR A 3 -3.31 -15.32 8.41
N VAL A 4 -3.25 -15.07 7.12
CA VAL A 4 -4.01 -15.75 6.06
C VAL A 4 -3.00 -16.26 5.02
N ALA A 5 -2.95 -17.58 4.82
CA ALA A 5 -1.98 -18.24 3.93
C ALA A 5 -0.52 -17.77 4.12
N GLY A 6 -0.11 -17.55 5.37
CA GLY A 6 1.24 -17.08 5.72
C GLY A 6 1.48 -15.57 5.58
N LEU A 7 0.46 -14.79 5.21
CA LEU A 7 0.54 -13.32 5.11
C LEU A 7 -0.26 -12.61 6.22
N PRO A 8 0.10 -11.39 6.62
CA PRO A 8 -0.72 -10.58 7.53
C PRO A 8 -2.08 -10.25 6.92
N LYS A 9 -3.15 -10.19 7.74
CA LYS A 9 -4.48 -9.80 7.27
C LYS A 9 -4.49 -8.44 6.57
N PHE A 10 -3.78 -7.46 7.10
CA PHE A 10 -3.56 -6.17 6.44
C PHE A 10 -2.07 -6.02 6.21
N MET A 11 -1.66 -5.72 4.98
CA MET A 11 -0.25 -5.68 4.61
C MET A 11 0.06 -4.57 3.62
N VAL A 12 1.36 -4.31 3.50
CA VAL A 12 1.97 -3.56 2.40
C VAL A 12 2.90 -4.47 1.63
N LEU A 13 3.11 -4.15 0.35
CA LEU A 13 4.04 -4.84 -0.52
C LEU A 13 5.05 -3.83 -1.05
N LYS A 14 6.34 -4.05 -0.78
CA LYS A 14 7.44 -3.27 -1.33
C LYS A 14 8.11 -4.05 -2.43
N SER A 15 8.15 -3.50 -3.63
CA SER A 15 8.83 -4.12 -4.76
C SER A 15 10.33 -4.18 -4.49
N LYS A 16 10.93 -5.37 -4.61
CA LYS A 16 12.38 -5.54 -4.41
C LYS A 16 13.20 -4.98 -5.57
N SER A 17 12.60 -4.75 -6.74
CA SER A 17 13.32 -4.27 -7.93
C SER A 17 13.56 -2.77 -7.93
N ASP A 18 12.62 -1.97 -7.41
CA ASP A 18 12.68 -0.50 -7.40
C ASP A 18 12.60 0.11 -6.00
N GLY A 19 12.34 -0.69 -4.97
CA GLY A 19 12.25 -0.25 -3.58
C GLY A 19 10.99 0.56 -3.25
N LYS A 20 10.02 0.66 -4.17
CA LYS A 20 8.77 1.41 -3.96
C LYS A 20 7.64 0.48 -3.51
N TYR A 21 6.66 1.04 -2.81
CA TYR A 21 5.48 0.29 -2.40
C TYR A 21 4.48 0.14 -3.55
N LEU A 22 3.89 -1.04 -3.65
CA LEU A 22 2.72 -1.27 -4.48
C LEU A 22 1.55 -0.50 -3.87
N HIS A 23 0.93 0.35 -4.67
CA HIS A 23 -0.16 1.20 -4.25
C HIS A 23 -1.23 1.29 -5.31
N TYR A 24 -2.44 1.62 -4.87
CA TYR A 24 -3.54 1.97 -5.75
C TYR A 24 -3.18 3.20 -6.58
N LEU A 25 -3.50 3.21 -7.87
CA LEU A 25 -3.31 4.34 -8.76
C LEU A 25 -4.62 5.16 -8.81
N TRP A 26 -4.62 6.26 -8.04
CA TRP A 26 -5.73 7.21 -7.98
C TRP A 26 -5.39 8.49 -8.73
N ASN A 27 -6.42 9.18 -9.22
CA ASN A 27 -6.39 10.36 -10.08
C ASN A 27 -6.22 10.04 -11.58
N ASP A 28 -7.31 10.22 -12.34
CA ASP A 28 -7.37 10.03 -13.80
C ASP A 28 -6.41 10.99 -14.53
N ASP A 29 -6.29 12.25 -14.10
CA ASP A 29 -5.40 13.23 -14.73
C ASP A 29 -3.92 12.81 -14.69
N SER A 30 -3.55 11.98 -13.71
CA SER A 30 -2.17 11.51 -13.52
C SER A 30 -1.88 10.15 -14.13
N PHE A 31 -2.86 9.25 -14.16
CA PHE A 31 -2.65 7.84 -14.55
C PHE A 31 -3.49 7.39 -15.73
N GLY A 32 -4.40 8.24 -16.22
CA GLY A 32 -5.26 8.01 -17.37
C GLY A 32 -5.86 6.60 -17.39
N PRO A 33 -5.52 5.77 -18.39
CA PRO A 33 -6.11 4.44 -18.56
C PRO A 33 -5.72 3.43 -17.46
N TYR A 34 -4.78 3.78 -16.57
CA TYR A 34 -4.33 2.96 -15.45
C TYR A 34 -4.93 3.40 -14.11
N VAL A 35 -5.87 4.35 -14.12
CA VAL A 35 -6.65 4.65 -12.92
C VAL A 35 -7.37 3.38 -12.44
N ASN A 36 -7.36 3.18 -11.13
CA ASN A 36 -7.84 1.98 -10.43
C ASN A 36 -6.94 0.72 -10.55
N ASP A 37 -5.81 0.80 -11.26
CA ASP A 37 -4.80 -0.25 -11.22
C ASP A 37 -3.95 -0.17 -9.95
N LEU A 38 -3.13 -1.19 -9.72
CA LEU A 38 -2.04 -1.14 -8.73
C LEU A 38 -0.71 -0.86 -9.44
N GLY A 39 0.23 -0.22 -8.76
CA GLY A 39 1.57 0.04 -9.28
C GLY A 39 2.54 0.60 -8.25
N CYS A 40 3.80 0.69 -8.64
CA CYS A 40 4.92 1.27 -7.89
C CYS A 40 5.35 2.60 -8.51
N LYS A 41 4.38 3.47 -8.83
CA LYS A 41 4.63 4.72 -9.58
C LYS A 41 5.21 5.81 -8.68
N ARG A 42 4.61 6.01 -7.51
CA ARG A 42 4.97 7.06 -6.55
C ARG A 42 5.83 6.50 -5.42
N LEU A 43 6.67 7.35 -4.85
CA LEU A 43 7.33 7.06 -3.58
C LEU A 43 6.34 7.41 -2.47
N LEU A 44 5.74 6.39 -1.86
CA LEU A 44 4.77 6.55 -0.79
C LEU A 44 5.32 5.99 0.53
N ASP A 45 4.89 6.58 1.64
CA ASP A 45 5.12 6.03 2.97
C ASP A 45 4.35 4.69 3.12
N PRO A 46 4.92 3.66 3.77
CA PRO A 46 4.23 2.38 4.03
C PRO A 46 2.91 2.53 4.79
N LEU A 47 2.70 3.65 5.46
CA LEU A 47 1.47 3.90 6.20
C LEU A 47 0.40 4.59 5.35
N SER A 48 0.70 4.98 4.11
CA SER A 48 -0.27 5.56 3.19
C SER A 48 -1.51 4.66 3.02
N PRO A 49 -2.74 5.20 3.03
CA PRO A 49 -3.94 4.39 2.83
C PRO A 49 -3.96 3.73 1.44
N PHE A 50 -3.28 4.31 0.45
CA PHE A 50 -3.20 3.79 -0.91
C PHE A 50 -2.31 2.54 -1.04
N VAL A 51 -1.39 2.28 -0.11
CA VAL A 51 -0.55 1.07 -0.11
C VAL A 51 -1.17 -0.10 0.63
N LYS A 52 -2.25 0.14 1.39
CA LYS A 52 -2.86 -0.85 2.28
C LYS A 52 -3.69 -1.86 1.50
N LEU A 53 -3.31 -3.13 1.61
CA LEU A 53 -4.04 -4.27 1.08
C LEU A 53 -4.59 -5.13 2.21
N GLU A 54 -5.83 -5.58 2.07
CA GLU A 54 -6.36 -6.65 2.89
C GLU A 54 -6.17 -7.99 2.16
N VAL A 55 -5.63 -8.96 2.89
CA VAL A 55 -5.57 -10.37 2.52
C VAL A 55 -6.84 -11.03 3.03
N VAL A 56 -7.69 -11.44 2.10
CA VAL A 56 -8.95 -12.13 2.39
C VAL A 56 -8.76 -13.62 2.08
N PRO A 57 -9.08 -14.55 2.99
CA PRO A 57 -8.96 -15.98 2.72
C PRO A 57 -9.90 -16.41 1.58
N SER A 58 -9.43 -17.34 0.74
CA SER A 58 -10.31 -18.04 -0.17
C SER A 58 -11.35 -18.87 0.60
N GLY A 59 -12.57 -18.95 0.08
CA GLY A 59 -13.61 -19.87 0.55
C GLY A 59 -13.32 -21.33 0.20
N SER A 60 -12.67 -21.61 -0.94
CA SER A 60 -12.34 -22.97 -1.37
C SER A 60 -11.03 -23.51 -0.81
N ASP A 61 -10.00 -22.68 -0.64
CA ASP A 61 -8.70 -23.10 -0.09
C ASP A 61 -8.08 -21.98 0.79
N PRO A 62 -8.61 -21.73 2.00
CA PRO A 62 -8.16 -20.63 2.86
C PRO A 62 -6.73 -20.76 3.37
N ALA A 63 -6.12 -21.96 3.27
CA ALA A 63 -4.76 -22.21 3.73
C ALA A 63 -3.70 -21.80 2.70
N HIS A 64 -4.05 -21.80 1.40
CA HIS A 64 -3.08 -21.60 0.33
C HIS A 64 -3.47 -20.56 -0.71
N LEU A 65 -4.76 -20.21 -0.80
CA LEU A 65 -5.28 -19.23 -1.75
C LEU A 65 -5.88 -18.04 -1.02
N ILE A 66 -5.70 -16.88 -1.62
CA ILE A 66 -6.17 -15.61 -1.10
C ILE A 66 -6.86 -14.80 -2.18
N HIS A 67 -7.67 -13.86 -1.74
CA HIS A 67 -7.99 -12.67 -2.50
C HIS A 67 -7.24 -11.48 -1.92
N LEU A 68 -6.96 -10.52 -2.77
CA LEU A 68 -6.48 -9.21 -2.34
C LEU A 68 -7.60 -8.20 -2.50
N ARG A 69 -7.78 -7.36 -1.50
CA ARG A 69 -8.74 -6.26 -1.53
C ARG A 69 -8.01 -4.96 -1.26
N CYS A 70 -8.13 -4.02 -2.19
CA CYS A 70 -7.61 -2.68 -2.00
C CYS A 70 -8.41 -1.99 -0.89
N CYS A 71 -7.74 -1.56 0.18
CA CYS A 71 -8.45 -0.93 1.30
C CYS A 71 -8.95 0.48 0.96
N HIS A 72 -8.35 1.13 -0.04
CA HIS A 72 -8.75 2.49 -0.44
C HIS A 72 -10.13 2.51 -1.11
N ASN A 73 -10.36 1.69 -2.14
CA ASN A 73 -11.64 1.67 -2.86
C ASN A 73 -12.56 0.48 -2.51
N ASN A 74 -12.15 -0.35 -1.54
CA ASN A 74 -12.83 -1.57 -1.10
C ASN A 74 -13.09 -2.63 -2.20
N LYS A 75 -12.42 -2.54 -3.35
CA LYS A 75 -12.58 -3.50 -4.44
C LYS A 75 -11.56 -4.64 -4.34
N PHE A 76 -12.00 -5.80 -4.79
CA PHE A 76 -11.13 -6.95 -4.98
C PHE A 76 -10.24 -6.76 -6.19
N VAL A 77 -9.02 -7.27 -6.08
CA VAL A 77 -8.01 -7.24 -7.12
C VAL A 77 -8.29 -8.37 -8.11
N LYS A 78 -8.30 -8.04 -9.39
CA LYS A 78 -8.39 -8.99 -10.51
C LYS A 78 -7.42 -8.60 -11.62
N LEU A 79 -7.40 -9.41 -12.67
CA LEU A 79 -6.75 -9.04 -13.91
C LEU A 79 -7.71 -8.31 -14.84
N ASP A 80 -7.27 -7.17 -15.37
CA ASP A 80 -7.94 -6.51 -16.49
C ASP A 80 -7.01 -6.47 -17.70
N SER A 81 -7.38 -7.19 -18.76
CA SER A 81 -6.59 -7.25 -19.99
C SER A 81 -6.86 -6.04 -20.88
N ARG A 82 -5.85 -5.18 -21.06
CA ARG A 82 -5.88 -4.02 -21.94
C ARG A 82 -4.56 -3.89 -22.70
N TYR A 83 -4.64 -3.54 -23.99
CA TYR A 83 -3.47 -3.32 -24.85
C TYR A 83 -2.51 -4.53 -24.91
N GLY A 84 -3.05 -5.76 -24.83
CA GLY A 84 -2.26 -6.99 -24.85
C GLY A 84 -1.54 -7.33 -23.54
N VAL A 85 -1.76 -6.56 -22.47
CA VAL A 85 -1.21 -6.78 -21.14
C VAL A 85 -2.34 -7.03 -20.14
N SER A 86 -2.13 -7.91 -19.17
CA SER A 86 -3.09 -8.13 -18.07
C SER A 86 -2.64 -7.35 -16.85
N TRP A 87 -3.31 -6.24 -16.58
CA TRP A 87 -3.00 -5.33 -15.47
C TRP A 87 -3.58 -5.84 -14.17
N ILE A 88 -2.93 -5.54 -13.05
CA ILE A 88 -3.45 -5.83 -11.72
C ILE A 88 -4.36 -4.68 -11.31
N SER A 89 -5.66 -4.93 -11.24
CA SER A 89 -6.66 -3.87 -11.09
C SER A 89 -7.57 -4.11 -9.90
N ALA A 90 -7.77 -3.08 -9.08
CA ALA A 90 -8.68 -3.12 -7.94
C ALA A 90 -10.08 -2.67 -8.38
N THR A 91 -10.75 -3.50 -9.18
CA THR A 91 -12.01 -3.14 -9.86
C THR A 91 -13.15 -4.14 -9.61
N ALA A 92 -12.89 -5.29 -8.98
CA ALA A 92 -13.93 -6.30 -8.73
C ALA A 92 -14.79 -5.97 -7.50
N ASN A 93 -16.10 -6.09 -7.62
CA ASN A 93 -17.04 -5.81 -6.52
C ASN A 93 -17.08 -6.91 -5.44
N GLY A 94 -16.58 -8.10 -5.75
CA GLY A 94 -16.60 -9.25 -4.85
C GLY A 94 -15.55 -10.28 -5.26
N PRO A 95 -15.32 -11.31 -4.41
CA PRO A 95 -14.42 -12.40 -4.72
C PRO A 95 -15.00 -13.29 -5.83
N ASP A 96 -14.14 -13.80 -6.72
CA ASP A 96 -14.47 -14.80 -7.73
C ASP A 96 -13.40 -15.89 -7.73
N GLU A 97 -13.82 -17.11 -7.40
CA GLU A 97 -12.95 -18.28 -7.31
C GLU A 97 -12.95 -19.16 -8.56
N SER A 98 -13.67 -18.78 -9.61
CA SER A 98 -13.72 -19.55 -10.83
C SER A 98 -12.41 -19.45 -11.59
N THR A 99 -11.68 -20.55 -11.67
CA THR A 99 -10.42 -20.65 -12.44
C THR A 99 -10.63 -20.70 -13.95
N ALA A 100 -11.87 -20.63 -14.44
CA ALA A 100 -12.21 -20.59 -15.86
C ALA A 100 -12.62 -19.18 -16.34
N ARG A 101 -12.96 -18.28 -15.42
CA ARG A 101 -13.41 -16.92 -15.75
C ARG A 101 -12.28 -15.92 -15.66
N SER A 102 -12.25 -14.97 -16.58
CA SER A 102 -11.33 -13.83 -16.53
C SER A 102 -11.57 -12.90 -15.33
N THR A 103 -12.72 -13.03 -14.67
CA THR A 103 -13.06 -12.29 -13.45
C THR A 103 -12.46 -12.88 -12.18
N CYS A 104 -11.71 -13.99 -12.26
CA CYS A 104 -11.04 -14.62 -11.13
C CYS A 104 -10.23 -13.59 -10.31
N THR A 105 -10.34 -13.68 -8.98
CA THR A 105 -9.62 -12.80 -8.04
C THR A 105 -8.67 -13.58 -7.13
N LEU A 106 -8.42 -14.86 -7.44
CA LEU A 106 -7.58 -15.72 -6.64
C LEU A 106 -6.10 -15.53 -6.95
N PHE A 107 -5.32 -15.43 -5.89
CA PHE A 107 -3.88 -15.44 -5.91
C PHE A 107 -3.34 -16.54 -5.00
N ARG A 108 -2.25 -17.17 -5.42
CA ARG A 108 -1.44 -18.05 -4.59
C ARG A 108 -0.18 -17.30 -4.14
N PRO A 109 0.03 -17.09 -2.84
CA PRO A 109 1.31 -16.64 -2.31
C PRO A 109 2.40 -17.70 -2.55
N ILE A 110 3.57 -17.26 -3.01
CA ILE A 110 4.76 -18.09 -3.22
C ILE A 110 5.87 -17.50 -2.37
N PHE A 111 6.35 -18.26 -1.40
CA PHE A 111 7.43 -17.86 -0.51
C PHE A 111 8.76 -18.45 -1.01
N PRO A 112 9.72 -17.61 -1.47
CA PRO A 112 11.01 -18.11 -1.93
C PRO A 112 11.82 -18.72 -0.78
N PRO A 113 12.49 -19.87 -0.98
CA PRO A 113 13.36 -20.46 0.02
C PRO A 113 14.49 -19.50 0.42
N GLY A 114 14.73 -19.35 1.73
CA GLY A 114 15.83 -18.53 2.25
C GLY A 114 15.59 -17.02 2.23
N GLU A 115 14.42 -16.54 1.79
CA GLU A 115 14.06 -15.12 1.80
C GLU A 115 12.85 -14.88 2.72
N PRO A 116 13.07 -14.77 4.05
CA PRO A 116 12.00 -14.44 4.96
C PRO A 116 11.38 -13.09 4.57
N ASN A 117 10.08 -12.96 4.77
CA ASN A 117 9.30 -11.75 4.44
C ASN A 117 9.27 -11.39 2.95
N THR A 118 9.67 -12.30 2.05
CA THR A 118 9.50 -12.11 0.60
C THR A 118 8.37 -12.99 0.09
N VAL A 119 7.54 -12.44 -0.79
CA VAL A 119 6.43 -13.14 -1.43
C VAL A 119 6.38 -12.81 -2.92
N GLY A 120 6.08 -13.81 -3.73
CA GLY A 120 5.53 -13.64 -5.07
C GLY A 120 4.04 -13.97 -5.05
N LEU A 121 3.27 -13.32 -5.92
CA LEU A 121 1.83 -13.58 -6.04
C LEU A 121 1.56 -14.18 -7.42
N LEU A 122 1.00 -15.38 -7.46
CA LEU A 122 0.63 -16.07 -8.69
C LEU A 122 -0.87 -15.98 -8.89
N HIS A 123 -1.33 -15.34 -9.95
CA HIS A 123 -2.76 -15.31 -10.29
C HIS A 123 -3.21 -16.71 -10.74
N VAL A 124 -4.23 -17.26 -10.09
CA VAL A 124 -4.58 -18.68 -10.22
C VAL A 124 -5.08 -19.02 -11.62
N GLN A 125 -5.96 -18.20 -12.22
CA GLN A 125 -6.57 -18.51 -13.51
C GLN A 125 -5.57 -18.42 -14.67
N THR A 126 -4.62 -17.48 -14.65
CA THR A 126 -3.64 -17.31 -15.73
C THR A 126 -2.32 -18.03 -15.48
N ASN A 127 -2.07 -18.49 -14.26
CA ASN A 127 -0.78 -19.02 -13.84
C ASN A 127 0.40 -18.05 -14.10
N CYS A 128 0.11 -16.74 -14.04
CA CYS A 128 1.08 -15.67 -14.24
C CYS A 128 1.41 -14.98 -12.92
N HIS A 129 2.64 -14.51 -12.78
CA HIS A 129 3.12 -13.81 -11.60
C HIS A 129 2.77 -12.32 -11.69
N VAL A 130 2.36 -11.75 -10.55
CA VAL A 130 2.29 -10.30 -10.36
C VAL A 130 3.70 -9.74 -10.35
N ARG A 131 3.95 -8.70 -11.14
CA ARG A 131 5.21 -7.95 -11.20
C ARG A 131 4.98 -6.49 -11.55
N THR A 132 5.99 -5.65 -11.41
CA THR A 132 5.98 -4.32 -12.03
C THR A 132 6.31 -4.42 -13.52
N PHE A 133 5.51 -3.73 -14.35
CA PHE A 133 5.79 -3.60 -15.76
C PHE A 133 6.95 -2.64 -15.98
N PHE A 134 7.90 -3.04 -16.81
CA PHE A 134 8.99 -2.19 -17.24
C PHE A 134 9.34 -2.52 -18.69
N ASN A 135 9.33 -1.51 -19.55
CA ASN A 135 9.76 -1.65 -20.93
C ASN A 135 10.46 -0.37 -21.40
N GLN A 136 11.74 -0.49 -21.76
CA GLN A 136 12.56 0.64 -22.21
C GLN A 136 12.05 1.28 -23.52
N GLY A 137 11.25 0.55 -24.31
CA GLY A 137 10.68 1.05 -25.55
C GLY A 137 9.33 1.76 -25.40
N TYR A 138 8.79 1.88 -24.18
CA TYR A 138 7.51 2.54 -23.90
C TYR A 138 7.72 3.80 -23.06
N ASN A 139 6.83 4.79 -23.23
CA ASN A 139 6.81 6.00 -22.41
C ASN A 139 6.67 5.69 -20.91
N ASP A 140 7.13 6.61 -20.06
CA ASP A 140 7.07 6.48 -18.59
C ASP A 140 5.66 6.29 -18.03
N ASP A 141 4.62 6.56 -18.82
CA ASP A 141 3.21 6.43 -18.47
C ASP A 141 2.80 4.99 -18.08
N ILE A 142 3.49 3.97 -18.59
CA ILE A 142 3.19 2.55 -18.28
C ILE A 142 4.17 1.90 -17.30
N ASN A 143 5.40 2.43 -17.21
CA ASN A 143 6.44 1.86 -16.37
C ASN A 143 6.07 1.96 -14.89
N GLY A 144 6.16 0.86 -14.15
CA GLY A 144 5.78 0.78 -12.74
C GLY A 144 4.31 0.43 -12.49
N VAL A 145 3.45 0.31 -13.51
CA VAL A 145 2.11 -0.28 -13.31
C VAL A 145 2.26 -1.80 -13.10
N ALA A 146 1.52 -2.38 -12.18
CA ALA A 146 1.59 -3.81 -11.90
C ALA A 146 0.82 -4.61 -12.95
N CYS A 147 1.42 -5.71 -13.41
CA CYS A 147 0.81 -6.62 -14.37
C CYS A 147 1.05 -8.08 -13.99
N ALA A 148 0.30 -8.97 -14.64
CA ALA A 148 0.53 -10.40 -14.62
C ALA A 148 1.35 -10.82 -15.84
N TYR A 149 2.47 -11.51 -15.61
CA TYR A 149 3.35 -12.01 -16.66
C TYR A 149 3.91 -13.38 -16.32
N SER A 150 4.39 -14.12 -17.32
CA SER A 150 5.13 -15.36 -17.09
C SER A 150 6.40 -15.07 -16.28
N ASN A 151 6.85 -16.05 -15.50
CA ASN A 151 8.11 -15.91 -14.78
C ASN A 151 9.28 -15.94 -15.78
N ASP A 152 9.95 -14.80 -15.92
CA ASP A 152 11.12 -14.62 -16.80
C ASP A 152 12.45 -14.79 -16.06
N GLY A 153 12.41 -15.16 -14.76
CA GLY A 153 13.59 -15.33 -13.91
C GLY A 153 14.23 -14.01 -13.45
N GLN A 154 13.69 -12.85 -13.82
CA GLN A 154 14.30 -11.54 -13.51
C GLN A 154 14.00 -11.02 -12.09
N GLY A 155 13.24 -11.78 -11.29
CA GLY A 155 12.91 -11.41 -9.92
C GLY A 155 11.96 -10.21 -9.75
N MET A 156 11.45 -9.63 -10.84
CA MET A 156 10.51 -8.49 -10.85
C MET A 156 9.15 -8.80 -10.18
N HIS A 157 8.89 -10.07 -9.89
CA HIS A 157 7.69 -10.56 -9.23
C HIS A 157 7.83 -10.73 -7.71
N ARG A 158 8.94 -10.23 -7.13
CA ARG A 158 9.24 -10.39 -5.70
C ARG A 158 8.93 -9.11 -4.94
N PHE A 159 8.13 -9.27 -3.89
CA PHE A 159 7.76 -8.21 -2.97
C PHE A 159 8.21 -8.58 -1.56
N GLU A 160 8.80 -7.62 -0.87
CA GLU A 160 8.89 -7.67 0.59
C GLU A 160 7.51 -7.30 1.17
N PHE A 161 7.02 -8.06 2.15
CA PHE A 161 5.74 -7.78 2.79
C PHE A 161 5.92 -7.48 4.28
N ALA A 162 5.07 -6.60 4.80
CA ALA A 162 4.99 -6.28 6.22
C ALA A 162 3.53 -6.08 6.63
N ALA A 163 3.21 -6.30 7.90
CA ALA A 163 1.90 -5.97 8.45
C ALA A 163 1.67 -4.46 8.40
N TRP A 164 0.47 -4.03 8.00
CA TRP A 164 0.08 -2.63 8.04
C TRP A 164 -0.56 -2.33 9.41
N GLU A 165 0.04 -1.44 10.18
CA GLU A 165 -0.39 -1.12 11.55
C GLU A 165 -0.71 0.38 11.70
N SER A 166 -2.00 0.72 11.86
CA SER A 166 -2.46 2.11 12.11
C SER A 166 -2.10 2.63 13.49
N ALA A 167 -1.92 1.74 14.48
CA ALA A 167 -1.49 2.12 15.83
C ALA A 167 -0.17 2.90 15.79
N SER A 168 0.70 2.59 14.81
CA SER A 168 1.95 3.30 14.58
C SER A 168 1.75 4.80 14.29
N TYR A 169 0.65 5.23 13.65
CA TYR A 169 0.37 6.65 13.43
C TYR A 169 -0.08 7.38 14.69
N GLU A 170 -1.00 6.80 15.45
CA GLU A 170 -1.44 7.36 16.73
C GLU A 170 -0.27 7.44 17.71
N GLU A 171 0.59 6.43 17.73
CA GLU A 171 1.81 6.40 18.53
C GLU A 171 2.86 7.40 18.04
N LYS A 172 3.06 7.58 16.73
CA LYS A 172 3.97 8.59 16.17
C LYS A 172 3.49 10.02 16.44
N MET A 173 2.19 10.28 16.28
CA MET A 173 1.60 11.59 16.64
C MET A 173 1.73 11.83 18.14
N LYS A 174 1.41 10.83 18.96
CA LYS A 174 1.55 10.91 20.41
C LYS A 174 3.00 11.11 20.85
N ALA A 175 3.97 10.45 20.21
CA ALA A 175 5.39 10.62 20.52
C ALA A 175 5.88 12.04 20.22
N LYS A 176 5.46 12.62 19.08
CA LYS A 176 5.77 14.02 18.74
C LYS A 176 5.06 15.01 19.66
N ASP A 177 3.81 14.74 20.04
CA ASP A 177 3.10 15.52 21.06
C ASP A 177 3.79 15.45 22.42
N ASP A 178 4.26 14.28 22.86
CA ASP A 178 5.00 14.07 24.11
C ASP A 178 6.36 14.81 24.09
N GLU A 179 7.03 14.86 22.94
CA GLU A 179 8.27 15.62 22.72
C GLU A 179 8.04 17.13 22.85
N ILE A 180 6.96 17.65 22.24
CA ILE A 180 6.53 19.05 22.41
C ILE A 180 6.26 19.36 23.89
N GLN A 181 5.62 18.44 24.64
CA GLN A 181 5.39 18.64 26.06
C GLN A 181 6.70 18.70 26.85
N LYS A 182 7.64 17.78 26.59
CA LYS A 182 8.96 17.78 27.26
C LYS A 182 9.74 19.07 27.02
N LEU A 183 9.77 19.57 25.79
CA LEU A 183 10.45 20.82 25.44
C LEU A 183 9.82 22.03 26.16
N LYS A 184 8.48 22.08 26.26
CA LYS A 184 7.76 23.12 27.03
C LYS A 184 8.03 23.08 28.52
N TYR A 185 8.24 21.89 29.10
CA TYR A 185 8.58 21.74 30.52
C TYR A 185 10.04 22.13 30.81
N GLN A 186 10.97 21.83 29.90
CA GLN A 186 12.39 22.21 30.04
C GLN A 186 12.61 23.72 29.96
N GLY A 187 11.87 24.44 29.11
CA GLY A 187 11.92 25.90 29.03
C GLY A 187 11.31 26.66 30.22
N LYS A 188 10.59 25.98 31.13
CA LYS A 188 9.98 26.59 32.33
C LYS A 188 10.79 26.40 33.62
N GLY A 189 11.79 25.52 33.63
CA GLY A 189 12.53 25.14 34.84
C GLY A 189 14.02 25.52 34.89
N GLY A 190 14.63 25.87 33.75
CA GLY A 190 16.03 26.29 33.68
C GLY A 190 16.13 27.78 33.37
N GLY A 191 16.99 28.50 34.11
CA GLY A 191 17.40 29.87 33.76
C GLY A 191 18.29 29.90 32.51
N GLY A 192 17.79 29.37 31.39
CA GLY A 192 18.47 29.34 30.10
C GLY A 192 18.40 30.69 29.40
N GLY A 193 19.49 31.05 28.72
CA GLY A 193 19.60 32.32 27.99
C GLY A 193 18.63 32.41 26.82
N SER A 194 18.37 33.64 26.34
CA SER A 194 17.39 33.94 25.28
C SER A 194 17.56 33.13 23.99
N ASP A 195 18.78 32.70 23.65
CA ASP A 195 19.07 31.91 22.45
C ASP A 195 18.61 30.45 22.53
N GLU A 196 18.67 29.81 23.71
CA GLU A 196 18.21 28.41 23.87
C GLU A 196 16.68 28.31 23.80
N CYS A 197 15.96 29.32 24.31
CA CYS A 197 14.51 29.40 24.20
C CYS A 197 14.05 29.60 22.74
N LEU A 198 14.78 30.42 21.96
CA LEU A 198 14.47 30.65 20.55
C LEU A 198 14.66 29.38 19.70
N GLN A 199 15.70 28.59 19.95
CA GLN A 199 15.91 27.30 19.27
C GLN A 199 14.84 26.26 19.64
N ALA A 200 14.42 26.19 20.90
CA ALA A 200 13.36 25.28 21.33
C ALA A 200 11.99 25.63 20.71
N ASP A 201 11.70 26.93 20.57
CA ASP A 201 10.46 27.39 19.93
C ASP A 201 10.43 27.08 18.43
N GLU A 202 11.57 27.16 17.74
CA GLU A 202 11.72 26.80 16.33
C GLU A 202 11.51 25.30 16.10
N ILE A 203 12.12 24.44 16.93
CA ILE A 203 11.92 22.98 16.90
C ILE A 203 10.46 22.61 17.20
N VAL A 204 9.83 23.28 18.18
CA VAL A 204 8.40 23.06 18.49
C VAL A 204 7.51 23.51 17.34
N ALA A 205 7.88 24.55 16.59
CA ALA A 205 7.14 24.98 15.41
C ALA A 205 7.23 23.95 14.28
N GLU A 206 8.42 23.39 14.01
CA GLU A 206 8.62 22.33 13.03
C GLU A 206 7.81 21.06 13.38
N LEU A 207 7.90 20.59 14.63
CA LEU A 207 7.14 19.41 15.08
C LEU A 207 5.62 19.63 14.97
N ARG A 208 5.13 20.84 15.21
CA ARG A 208 3.71 21.17 15.03
C ARG A 208 3.29 21.19 13.57
N MET A 209 4.17 21.63 12.66
CA MET A 209 3.90 21.57 11.23
C MET A 209 3.80 20.12 10.76
N GLU A 210 4.71 19.25 11.21
CA GLU A 210 4.66 17.83 10.88
C GLU A 210 3.39 17.14 11.43
N ILE A 211 2.99 17.46 12.67
CA ILE A 211 1.72 16.94 13.23
C ILE A 211 0.52 17.46 12.44
N ALA A 212 0.52 18.73 12.05
CA ALA A 212 -0.56 19.33 11.28
C ALA A 212 -0.70 18.69 9.90
N GLU A 213 0.43 18.46 9.21
CA GLU A 213 0.45 17.78 7.92
C GLU A 213 -0.07 16.34 8.03
N LEU A 214 0.38 15.60 9.05
CA LEU A 214 -0.09 14.24 9.32
C LEU A 214 -1.59 14.19 9.65
N LYS A 215 -2.12 15.19 10.38
CA LYS A 215 -3.55 15.31 10.68
C LYS A 215 -4.37 15.60 9.44
N VAL A 216 -3.93 16.51 8.57
CA VAL A 216 -4.60 16.80 7.30
C VAL A 216 -4.64 15.55 6.42
N GLN A 217 -3.53 14.82 6.29
CA GLN A 217 -3.48 13.58 5.52
C GLN A 217 -4.43 12.51 6.07
N LEU A 218 -4.55 12.41 7.41
CA LEU A 218 -5.47 11.48 8.07
C LEU A 218 -6.94 11.90 7.89
N GLU A 219 -7.25 13.18 8.04
CA GLU A 219 -8.59 13.73 7.88
C GLU A 219 -9.08 13.64 6.43
N ASP A 220 -8.21 13.91 5.46
CA ASP A 220 -8.50 13.75 4.04
C ASP A 220 -8.79 12.29 3.69
N ALA A 221 -7.97 11.36 4.20
CA ALA A 221 -8.18 9.93 4.02
C ALA A 221 -9.49 9.45 4.66
N CYS A 222 -9.83 9.93 5.86
CA CYS A 222 -11.09 9.58 6.53
C CYS A 222 -12.32 10.15 5.82
N ARG A 223 -12.24 11.41 5.35
CA ARG A 223 -13.33 12.06 4.61
C ARG A 223 -13.60 11.36 3.28
N GLU A 224 -12.56 11.02 2.53
CA GLU A 224 -12.70 10.26 1.27
C GLU A 224 -13.34 8.88 1.52
N ILE A 225 -12.97 8.21 2.62
CA ILE A 225 -13.60 6.94 3.04
C ILE A 225 -15.09 7.14 3.34
N ASP A 226 -15.48 8.20 4.02
CA ASP A 226 -16.87 8.45 4.41
C ASP A 226 -17.75 8.90 3.23
N GLU A 227 -17.20 9.66 2.29
CA GLU A 227 -17.83 9.97 1.00
C GLU A 227 -18.10 8.70 0.18
N LEU A 228 -17.13 7.77 0.15
CA LEU A 228 -17.28 6.47 -0.54
C LEU A 228 -18.30 5.55 0.15
N LYS A 229 -18.43 5.61 1.48
CA LYS A 229 -19.50 4.89 2.22
C LYS A 229 -20.87 5.50 1.95
N ALA A 230 -20.98 6.83 1.92
CA ALA A 230 -22.25 7.52 1.67
C ALA A 230 -22.75 7.31 0.23
N ALA A 231 -21.84 7.20 -0.74
CA ALA A 231 -22.18 6.92 -2.13
C ALA A 231 -22.54 5.44 -2.41
N SER A 232 -22.33 4.54 -1.44
CA SER A 232 -22.60 3.10 -1.58
C SER A 232 -23.78 2.59 -0.72
N GLY A 233 -24.50 3.50 -0.05
CA GLY A 233 -25.75 3.25 0.67
C GLY A 233 -27.00 3.53 -0.14
#